data_AF-A0A2M7CZ23-F1
#
_entry.id   AF-A0A2M7CZ23-F1
#
_cell.length_a   1.000
_cell.length_b   1.000
_cell.length_c   1.000
_cell.angle_alpha   90.00
_cell.angle_beta   90.00
_cell.angle_gamma   90.00
#
_symmetry.space_group_name_H-M   'P 1'
#
loop_
_entity.id
_entity.type
_entity.pdbx_description
1 polymer ?
#
loop_
_entity_poly.entity_id
_entity_poly.type
_entity_poly.pdbx_seq_one_letter_code
_entity_poly.pdbx_strand_id
1 'polypeptide(L)'
;MLVGCGKETPSETADDVANARANAVEDIGDARDAANETISQANDQVAAAQQAYVNSDNKALKKLTAAESAAMIKTANADFDVATTEADARFSIAEQKCGAVSGVDKDACLSAANAVLAVDRATATAQRDAALAQAEHHD
;
A
#
# COMPACT_ATOMS: atom_id res chain seq x y z
N MET A 1 -21.71 2.66 42.27
CA MET A 1 -21.26 2.06 41.00
C MET A 1 -22.01 2.73 39.87
N LEU A 2 -21.39 3.69 39.18
CA LEU A 2 -21.94 4.32 37.98
C LEU A 2 -20.91 4.17 36.86
N VAL A 3 -20.74 2.92 36.41
CA VAL A 3 -20.02 2.58 35.18
C VAL A 3 -21.09 2.50 34.11
N GLY A 4 -21.32 3.61 33.42
CA GLY A 4 -22.42 3.73 32.48
C GLY A 4 -22.25 4.97 31.64
N CYS A 5 -21.40 4.86 30.61
CA CYS A 5 -21.54 5.44 29.26
C CYS A 5 -20.19 5.33 28.51
N GLY A 6 -19.87 4.12 28.05
CA GLY A 6 -19.19 3.83 26.76
C GLY A 6 -17.93 4.58 26.32
N LYS A 7 -17.20 5.25 27.21
CA LYS A 7 -15.90 5.86 26.90
C LYS A 7 -14.80 5.02 27.53
N GLU A 8 -13.86 4.56 26.71
CA GLU A 8 -12.58 4.06 27.16
C GLU A 8 -11.90 5.10 28.05
N THR A 9 -11.12 4.62 29.01
CA THR A 9 -10.25 5.50 29.77
C THR A 9 -9.15 6.05 28.85
N PRO A 10 -8.60 7.25 29.15
CA PRO A 10 -7.47 7.77 28.38
C PRO A 10 -6.26 6.83 28.31
N SER A 11 -6.11 5.95 29.31
CA SER A 11 -5.05 4.92 29.33
C SER A 11 -5.32 3.81 28.33
N GLU A 12 -6.55 3.27 28.29
CA GLU A 12 -6.94 2.23 27.34
C GLU A 12 -6.79 2.72 25.90
N THR A 13 -7.31 3.92 25.58
CA THR A 13 -7.13 4.48 24.23
C THR A 13 -5.66 4.74 23.89
N ALA A 14 -4.82 5.09 24.86
CA ALA A 14 -3.39 5.26 24.61
C ALA A 14 -2.70 3.93 24.29
N ASP A 15 -3.07 2.86 24.99
CA ASP A 15 -2.58 1.50 24.75
C ASP A 15 -3.05 0.98 23.39
N ASP A 16 -4.32 1.19 23.02
CA ASP A 16 -4.86 0.80 21.71
C ASP A 16 -4.17 1.54 20.56
N VAL A 17 -3.93 2.84 20.72
CA VAL A 17 -3.17 3.62 19.74
C VAL A 17 -1.71 3.14 19.66
N ALA A 18 -1.09 2.74 20.77
CA ALA A 18 0.27 2.20 20.76
C ALA A 18 0.33 0.86 20.02
N ASN A 19 -0.63 -0.04 20.29
CA ASN A 19 -0.74 -1.32 19.61
C ASN A 19 -1.00 -1.15 18.11
N ALA A 20 -1.94 -0.27 17.74
CA ALA A 20 -2.21 0.03 16.32
C ALA A 20 -0.98 0.59 15.61
N ARG A 21 -0.14 1.38 16.29
CA ARG A 21 1.13 1.85 15.72
C ARG A 21 2.17 0.74 15.56
N ALA A 22 2.24 -0.20 16.51
CA ALA A 22 3.14 -1.34 16.41
C ALA A 22 2.76 -2.23 15.22
N ASN A 23 1.48 -2.60 15.13
CA ASN A 23 0.95 -3.39 14.01
C ASN A 23 1.13 -2.64 12.68
N ALA A 24 0.85 -1.34 12.64
CA ALA A 24 1.10 -0.52 11.45
C ALA A 24 2.56 -0.58 10.98
N VAL A 25 3.53 -0.55 11.90
CA VAL A 25 4.95 -0.65 11.54
C VAL A 25 5.30 -2.03 10.98
N GLU A 26 4.74 -3.08 11.58
CA GLU A 26 4.90 -4.47 11.12
C GLU A 26 4.29 -4.66 9.72
N ASP A 27 3.01 -4.32 9.54
CA ASP A 27 2.29 -4.45 8.27
C ASP A 27 2.97 -3.66 7.13
N ILE A 28 3.41 -2.42 7.41
CA ILE A 28 4.14 -1.61 6.43
C ILE A 28 5.50 -2.22 6.11
N GLY A 29 6.17 -2.81 7.10
CA GLY A 29 7.44 -3.53 6.92
C GLY A 29 7.25 -4.71 5.96
N ASP A 30 6.30 -5.58 6.26
CA ASP A 30 5.98 -6.77 5.48
C ASP A 30 5.57 -6.41 4.04
N ALA A 31 4.73 -5.38 3.87
CA ALA A 31 4.34 -4.91 2.55
C ALA A 31 5.53 -4.40 1.74
N ARG A 32 6.46 -3.67 2.36
CA ARG A 32 7.67 -3.17 1.70
C ARG A 32 8.63 -4.30 1.36
N ASP A 33 8.78 -5.30 2.23
CA ASP A 33 9.64 -6.45 1.97
C ASP A 33 9.09 -7.29 0.82
N ALA A 34 7.77 -7.54 0.79
CA ALA A 34 7.10 -8.21 -0.32
C ALA A 34 7.20 -7.42 -1.65
N ALA A 35 7.06 -6.09 -1.59
CA ALA A 35 7.24 -5.22 -2.74
C ALA A 35 8.68 -5.26 -3.26
N ASN A 36 9.67 -5.16 -2.37
CA ASN A 36 11.09 -5.24 -2.72
C ASN A 36 11.44 -6.59 -3.35
N GLU A 37 10.90 -7.69 -2.82
CA GLU A 37 11.08 -9.02 -3.42
C GLU A 37 10.49 -9.06 -4.83
N THR A 38 9.26 -8.58 -5.01
CA THR A 38 8.57 -8.53 -6.30
C THR A 38 9.34 -7.72 -7.33
N ILE A 39 9.84 -6.54 -6.93
CA ILE A 39 10.64 -5.65 -7.78
C ILE A 39 11.99 -6.28 -8.11
N SER A 40 12.65 -6.93 -7.16
CA SER A 40 13.91 -7.65 -7.42
C SER A 40 13.70 -8.76 -8.45
N GLN A 41 12.67 -9.58 -8.29
CA GLN A 41 12.34 -10.65 -9.24
C GLN A 41 11.99 -10.09 -10.63
N ALA A 42 11.33 -8.95 -10.70
CA ALA A 42 11.05 -8.25 -11.95
C ALA A 42 12.33 -7.78 -12.65
N ASN A 43 13.25 -7.18 -11.89
CA ASN A 43 14.55 -6.73 -12.41
C ASN A 43 15.42 -7.89 -12.90
N ASP A 44 15.41 -9.03 -12.20
CA ASP A 44 16.12 -10.24 -12.64
C ASP A 44 15.60 -10.77 -13.98
N GLN A 45 14.28 -10.68 -14.22
CA GLN A 45 13.66 -11.08 -15.49
C GLN A 45 14.07 -10.15 -16.63
N VAL A 46 14.12 -8.84 -16.38
CA VAL A 46 14.61 -7.86 -17.37
C VAL A 46 16.09 -8.10 -17.67
N ALA A 47 16.92 -8.31 -16.65
CA ALA A 47 18.35 -8.57 -16.81
C ALA A 47 18.61 -9.84 -17.66
N ALA A 48 17.86 -10.92 -17.41
CA ALA A 48 17.94 -12.14 -18.20
C ALA A 48 17.52 -11.92 -19.66
N ALA A 49 16.43 -11.16 -19.90
CA ALA A 49 15.99 -10.83 -21.25
C ALA A 49 16.99 -9.94 -22.00
N GLN A 50 17.62 -9.00 -21.29
CA GLN A 50 18.62 -8.10 -21.85
C GLN A 50 19.88 -8.84 -22.26
N GLN A 51 20.31 -9.83 -21.48
CA GLN A 51 21.45 -10.68 -21.85
C GLN A 51 21.16 -11.52 -23.10
N ALA A 52 19.93 -12.00 -23.27
CA ALA A 52 19.51 -12.68 -24.50
C ALA A 52 19.53 -11.76 -25.73
N TYR A 53 19.19 -10.47 -25.56
CA TYR A 53 19.28 -9.46 -26.62
C TYR A 53 20.72 -9.16 -27.04
N VAL A 54 21.64 -9.00 -26.09
CA VAL A 54 23.07 -8.75 -26.37
C VAL A 54 23.68 -9.89 -27.20
N ASN A 55 23.16 -11.11 -27.07
CA ASN A 55 23.54 -12.27 -27.88
C ASN A 55 22.96 -12.29 -29.32
N SER A 56 22.34 -11.18 -29.78
CA SER A 56 22.01 -10.85 -31.18
C SER A 56 20.92 -11.69 -31.89
N ASP A 57 19.79 -11.96 -31.23
CA ASP A 57 18.59 -12.49 -31.89
C ASP A 57 17.53 -11.36 -32.00
N ASN A 58 17.07 -10.98 -33.20
CA ASN A 58 16.00 -9.97 -33.35
C ASN A 58 14.70 -10.36 -32.62
N LYS A 59 14.49 -11.66 -32.38
CA LYS A 59 13.39 -12.18 -31.55
C LYS A 59 13.60 -11.87 -30.06
N ALA A 60 14.82 -11.53 -29.64
CA ALA A 60 15.15 -11.15 -28.28
C ALA A 60 14.80 -9.71 -27.94
N LEU A 61 14.69 -8.79 -28.91
CA LEU A 61 14.19 -7.43 -28.66
C LEU A 61 12.75 -7.46 -28.15
N LYS A 62 11.86 -8.20 -28.84
CA LYS A 62 10.46 -8.36 -28.42
C LYS A 62 10.32 -9.04 -27.04
N LYS A 63 11.26 -9.92 -26.69
CA LYS A 63 11.29 -10.54 -25.36
C LYS A 63 11.74 -9.56 -24.29
N LEU A 64 12.69 -8.67 -24.62
CA LEU A 64 13.13 -7.61 -23.73
C LEU A 64 12.02 -6.61 -23.45
N THR A 65 11.36 -6.07 -24.48
CA THR A 65 10.25 -5.12 -24.29
C THR A 65 9.10 -5.72 -23.48
N ALA A 66 8.75 -6.98 -23.73
CA ALA A 66 7.76 -7.69 -22.92
C ALA A 66 8.20 -7.90 -21.46
N ALA A 67 9.49 -8.14 -21.20
CA ALA A 67 10.03 -8.27 -19.85
C ALA A 67 10.03 -6.92 -19.12
N GLU A 68 10.38 -5.84 -19.82
CA GLU A 68 10.36 -4.47 -19.27
C GLU A 68 8.93 -4.04 -18.94
N SER A 69 7.96 -4.26 -19.84
CA SER A 69 6.54 -4.01 -19.58
C SER A 69 6.02 -4.83 -18.38
N ALA A 70 6.35 -6.12 -18.32
CA ALA A 70 5.98 -6.97 -17.18
C ALA A 70 6.60 -6.48 -15.86
N ALA A 71 7.84 -5.97 -15.89
CA ALA A 71 8.48 -5.39 -14.72
C ALA A 71 7.83 -4.08 -14.27
N MET A 72 7.43 -3.22 -15.21
CA MET A 72 6.65 -2.02 -14.91
C MET A 72 5.31 -2.37 -14.25
N ILE A 73 4.59 -3.36 -14.76
CA ILE A 73 3.31 -3.82 -14.19
C ILE A 73 3.51 -4.35 -12.76
N LYS A 74 4.54 -5.18 -12.55
CA LYS A 74 4.85 -5.72 -11.21
C LYS A 74 5.20 -4.63 -10.22
N THR A 75 6.02 -3.68 -10.63
CA THR A 75 6.41 -2.53 -9.80
C THR A 75 5.19 -1.68 -9.45
N ALA A 76 4.33 -1.37 -10.42
CA ALA A 76 3.11 -0.61 -10.19
C ALA A 76 2.16 -1.27 -9.17
N ASN A 77 2.02 -2.60 -9.22
CA ASN A 77 1.20 -3.33 -8.26
C ASN A 77 1.86 -3.39 -6.88
N ALA A 78 3.18 -3.61 -6.82
CA ALA A 78 3.92 -3.60 -5.56
C ALA A 78 3.82 -2.24 -4.84
N ASP A 79 3.98 -1.14 -5.58
CA ASP A 79 3.82 0.22 -5.05
C ASP A 79 2.38 0.48 -4.57
N PHE A 80 1.38 -0.03 -5.30
CA PHE A 80 -0.03 0.04 -4.90
C PHE A 80 -0.29 -0.69 -3.58
N ASP A 81 0.24 -1.91 -3.42
CA ASP A 81 0.06 -2.72 -2.22
C ASP A 81 0.69 -2.04 -0.99
N VAL A 82 1.88 -1.44 -1.16
CA VAL A 82 2.52 -0.62 -0.11
C VAL A 82 1.66 0.59 0.22
N ALA A 83 1.21 1.35 -0.78
CA ALA A 83 0.43 2.58 -0.56
C ALA A 83 -0.91 2.31 0.13
N THR A 84 -1.59 1.22 -0.24
CA THR A 84 -2.86 0.81 0.39
C THR A 84 -2.65 0.29 1.81
N THR A 85 -1.59 -0.49 2.06
CA THR A 85 -1.22 -0.91 3.42
C THR A 85 -0.90 0.30 4.31
N GLU A 86 -0.16 1.28 3.80
CA GLU A 86 0.11 2.53 4.54
C GLU A 86 -1.17 3.33 4.84
N ALA A 87 -2.12 3.36 3.90
CA ALA A 87 -3.41 4.02 4.10
C ALA A 87 -4.24 3.32 5.18
N ASP A 88 -4.28 1.99 5.15
CA ASP A 88 -5.00 1.16 6.12
C ASP A 88 -4.39 1.28 7.51
N ALA A 89 -3.05 1.29 7.61
CA ALA A 89 -2.33 1.54 8.85
C ALA A 89 -2.65 2.92 9.46
N ARG A 90 -2.65 3.99 8.64
CA ARG A 90 -3.04 5.34 9.09
C ARG A 90 -4.50 5.37 9.56
N PHE A 91 -5.39 4.70 8.84
CA PHE A 91 -6.78 4.57 9.21
C PHE A 91 -6.95 3.85 10.55
N SER A 92 -6.29 2.70 10.74
CA SER A 92 -6.34 1.94 12.00
C SER A 92 -5.92 2.79 13.20
N ILE A 93 -4.82 3.54 13.08
CA ILE A 93 -4.38 4.47 14.13
C ILE A 93 -5.42 5.58 14.37
N ALA A 94 -6.04 6.12 13.32
CA ALA A 94 -7.07 7.15 13.44
C ALA A 94 -8.35 6.60 14.08
N GLU A 95 -8.75 5.38 13.74
CA GLU A 95 -9.88 4.67 14.31
C GLU A 95 -9.71 4.49 15.82
N GLN A 96 -8.53 4.01 16.28
CA GLN A 96 -8.25 3.90 17.71
C GLN A 96 -8.31 5.26 18.42
N LYS A 97 -7.79 6.32 17.80
CA LYS A 97 -7.90 7.68 18.37
C LYS A 97 -9.35 8.16 18.50
N CYS A 98 -10.24 7.76 17.60
CA CYS A 98 -11.66 8.08 17.70
C CYS A 98 -12.34 7.37 18.88
N GLY A 99 -11.73 6.33 19.46
CA GLY A 99 -12.16 5.68 20.70
C GLY A 99 -12.23 6.63 21.91
N ALA A 100 -11.42 7.70 21.92
CA ALA A 100 -11.39 8.69 23.01
C ALA A 100 -12.67 9.54 23.12
N VAL A 101 -13.50 9.58 22.07
CA VAL A 101 -14.74 10.37 22.01
C VAL A 101 -15.96 9.46 21.87
N SER A 102 -17.17 10.00 22.03
CA SER A 102 -18.40 9.20 22.02
C SER A 102 -19.55 9.94 21.35
N GLY A 103 -20.53 9.19 20.85
CA GLY A 103 -21.71 9.75 20.19
C GLY A 103 -21.33 10.47 18.89
N VAL A 104 -21.98 11.60 18.61
CA VAL A 104 -21.81 12.35 17.35
C VAL A 104 -20.35 12.75 17.07
N ASP A 105 -19.56 12.99 18.12
CA ASP A 105 -18.14 13.33 17.96
C ASP A 105 -17.32 12.14 17.47
N LYS A 106 -17.66 10.91 17.93
CA LYS A 106 -17.03 9.68 17.44
C LYS A 106 -17.41 9.40 16.00
N ASP A 107 -18.69 9.58 15.67
CA ASP A 107 -19.19 9.38 14.31
C ASP A 107 -18.53 10.35 13.33
N ALA A 108 -18.40 11.62 13.71
CA ALA A 108 -17.69 12.63 12.91
C ALA A 108 -16.20 12.29 12.76
N CYS A 109 -15.54 11.83 13.83
CA CYS A 109 -14.14 11.40 13.79
C CYS A 109 -13.92 10.22 12.83
N LEU A 110 -14.75 9.16 12.94
CA LEU A 110 -14.68 8.01 12.06
C LEU A 110 -15.02 8.36 10.61
N SER A 111 -15.98 9.25 10.39
CA SER A 111 -16.30 9.74 9.05
C SER A 111 -15.11 10.46 8.41
N ALA A 112 -14.41 11.31 9.16
CA ALA A 112 -13.19 11.97 8.69
C ALA A 112 -12.06 10.96 8.39
N ALA A 113 -11.85 9.97 9.26
CA ALA A 113 -10.86 8.91 9.04
C ALA A 113 -11.15 8.10 7.76
N ASN A 114 -12.41 7.72 7.55
CA ASN A 114 -12.85 7.02 6.33
C ASN A 114 -12.68 7.87 5.07
N ALA A 115 -12.93 9.17 5.15
CA ALA A 115 -12.73 10.08 4.03
C ALA A 115 -11.25 10.15 3.62
N VAL A 116 -10.33 10.21 4.60
CA VAL A 116 -8.88 10.15 4.34
C VAL A 116 -8.50 8.82 3.70
N LEU A 117 -8.96 7.69 4.27
CA LEU A 117 -8.70 6.37 3.70
C LEU A 117 -9.18 6.25 2.24
N ALA A 118 -10.37 6.74 1.95
CA ALA A 118 -10.93 6.73 0.59
C ALA A 118 -10.08 7.55 -0.38
N VAL A 119 -9.60 8.73 0.03
CA VAL A 119 -8.73 9.58 -0.80
C VAL A 119 -7.37 8.93 -1.04
N ASP A 120 -6.76 8.33 -0.01
CA ASP A 120 -5.46 7.66 -0.11
C ASP A 120 -5.56 6.46 -1.06
N ARG A 121 -6.60 5.60 -0.91
CA ARG A 121 -6.84 4.46 -1.81
C ARG A 121 -7.15 4.89 -3.24
N ALA A 122 -7.92 5.96 -3.43
CA ALA A 122 -8.19 6.50 -4.76
C ALA A 122 -6.91 7.02 -5.42
N THR A 123 -6.04 7.68 -4.66
CA THR A 123 -4.74 8.16 -5.15
C THR A 123 -3.83 7.00 -5.54
N ALA A 124 -3.71 5.98 -4.68
CA ALA A 124 -2.94 4.77 -4.98
C ALA A 124 -3.46 4.08 -6.25
N THR A 125 -4.78 3.96 -6.39
CA THR A 125 -5.43 3.39 -7.58
C THR A 125 -5.08 4.19 -8.84
N ALA A 126 -5.20 5.52 -8.80
CA ALA A 126 -4.88 6.38 -9.92
C ALA A 126 -3.40 6.29 -10.33
N GLN A 127 -2.49 6.21 -9.36
CA GLN A 127 -1.05 6.05 -9.61
C GLN A 127 -0.74 4.71 -10.27
N ARG A 128 -1.31 3.61 -9.74
CA ARG A 128 -1.18 2.27 -10.33
C ARG A 128 -1.70 2.26 -11.77
N ASP A 129 -2.92 2.75 -11.99
CA ASP A 129 -3.54 2.72 -13.32
C ASP A 129 -2.75 3.57 -14.32
N ALA A 130 -2.20 4.71 -13.90
CA ALA A 130 -1.31 5.50 -14.73
C ALA A 130 0.00 4.78 -15.07
N ALA A 131 0.56 4.00 -14.14
CA ALA A 131 1.75 3.19 -14.38
C ALA A 131 1.46 1.97 -15.27
N LEU A 132 0.30 1.33 -15.11
CA LEU A 132 -0.16 0.25 -15.99
C LEU A 132 -0.37 0.74 -17.43
N ALA A 133 -1.00 1.91 -17.60
CA ALA A 133 -1.15 2.52 -18.93
C ALA A 133 0.21 2.82 -19.58
N GLN A 134 1.21 3.25 -18.80
CA GLN A 134 2.57 3.43 -19.31
C GLN A 134 3.21 2.10 -19.74
N ALA A 135 3.00 1.02 -18.98
CA ALA A 135 3.50 -0.30 -19.31
C ALA A 135 2.86 -0.88 -20.59
N GLU A 136 1.57 -0.63 -20.82
CA GLU A 136 0.86 -1.02 -22.04
C GLU A 136 1.40 -0.29 -23.28
N HIS A 137 1.84 0.97 -23.12
CA HIS A 137 2.47 1.74 -24.20
C HIS A 137 3.95 1.40 -24.42
N HIS A 138 4.51 0.46 -23.68
CA HIS A 138 5.91 0.04 -23.77
C HIS A 138 6.16 -1.10 -24.80
N ASP A 139 5.11 -1.62 -25.45
CA ASP A 139 5.18 -2.73 -26.42
C ASP A 139 5.84 -2.39 -27.78
#